data_AF-E6R8G2-F1
#
_entry.id   AF-E6R8G2-F1
#
_cell.length_a   1.000
_cell.length_b   1.000
_cell.length_c   1.000
_cell.angle_alpha   90.00
_cell.angle_beta   90.00
_cell.angle_gamma   90.00
#
_symmetry.space_group_name_H-M   'P 1'
#
loop_
_entity.id
_entity.type
_entity.pdbx_description
1 polymer ?
#
loop_
_entity_poly.entity_id
_entity_poly.type
_entity_poly.pdbx_seq_one_letter_code
_entity_poly.pdbx_strand_id
1 'polypeptide(L)'
;MSRQLDNVNPTIFAPSTPNFVRRSTGKSARSSLWAPEALSDDGEDYYSTRTNGSGSVTDEEEAREDIDAQEVYDLLRSITDPEHPVSLEQLRVVNPEDIHVAGNRVLVYLTPTIPHCSMSTLIGLSLRVRLLRALPPRYRVDIRIKSGTHQSEHAVNKQLNDKERVQAALENKHLLSVVEGCLATAGKRGE
;
A
#
# COMPACT_ATOMS: atom_id res chain seq x y z
N MET A 1 -2.92 33.89 36.84
CA MET A 1 -3.07 34.10 35.38
C MET A 1 -3.11 32.73 34.72
N SER A 2 -4.32 32.14 34.66
CA SER A 2 -4.52 30.81 34.07
C SER A 2 -4.52 30.96 32.55
N ARG A 3 -3.58 30.28 31.87
CA ARG A 3 -3.55 30.24 30.40
C ARG A 3 -4.81 29.50 29.93
N GLN A 4 -5.65 30.20 29.19
CA GLN A 4 -6.76 29.61 28.45
C GLN A 4 -6.17 28.62 27.44
N LEU A 5 -6.62 27.36 27.51
CA LEU A 5 -6.28 26.35 26.52
C LEU A 5 -7.19 26.61 25.31
N ASP A 6 -6.61 27.04 24.20
CA ASP A 6 -7.33 27.47 22.99
C ASP A 6 -8.02 26.34 22.21
N ASN A 7 -8.02 25.10 22.71
CA ASN A 7 -8.70 24.01 22.02
C ASN A 7 -9.14 22.90 22.98
N VAL A 8 -10.30 23.07 23.62
CA VAL A 8 -10.87 22.09 24.55
C VAL A 8 -11.63 20.97 23.81
N ASN A 9 -11.64 20.94 22.47
CA ASN A 9 -12.23 19.82 21.72
C ASN A 9 -11.69 19.74 20.27
N PRO A 10 -10.66 18.91 19.98
CA PRO A 10 -10.23 18.73 18.60
C PRO A 10 -11.28 17.91 17.84
N THR A 11 -11.85 18.49 16.79
CA THR A 11 -12.72 17.76 15.85
C THR A 11 -11.89 16.70 15.13
N ILE A 12 -12.08 15.44 15.50
CA ILE A 12 -11.51 14.29 14.80
C ILE A 12 -12.31 14.11 13.51
N PHE A 13 -11.68 14.34 12.35
CA PHE A 13 -12.28 13.97 11.08
C PHE A 13 -12.03 12.48 10.83
N ALA A 14 -13.10 11.68 10.89
CA ALA A 14 -13.05 10.27 10.51
C ALA A 14 -12.74 10.16 9.00
N PRO A 15 -11.95 9.17 8.56
CA PRO A 15 -11.75 8.90 7.15
C PRO A 15 -13.09 8.60 6.49
N SER A 16 -13.38 9.26 5.37
CA SER A 16 -14.59 9.00 4.59
C SER A 16 -14.59 7.56 4.12
N THR A 17 -15.51 6.75 4.64
CA THR A 17 -15.85 5.44 4.11
C THR A 17 -16.24 5.60 2.63
N PRO A 18 -15.66 4.83 1.70
CA PRO A 18 -16.11 4.87 0.33
C PRO A 18 -17.54 4.33 0.26
N ASN A 19 -18.47 5.18 -0.21
CA ASN A 19 -19.84 4.81 -0.51
C ASN A 19 -19.84 3.81 -1.68
N PHE A 20 -19.92 2.52 -1.37
CA PHE A 20 -20.19 1.50 -2.37
C PHE A 20 -21.67 1.59 -2.77
N VAL A 21 -21.95 2.32 -3.86
CA VAL A 21 -23.29 2.37 -4.46
C VAL A 21 -23.57 1.03 -5.12
N ARG A 22 -24.09 0.08 -4.33
CA ARG A 22 -24.76 -1.12 -4.87
C ARG A 22 -26.08 -0.67 -5.51
N ARG A 23 -26.13 -0.71 -6.84
CA ARG A 23 -27.35 -0.52 -7.62
C ARG A 23 -28.31 -1.66 -7.29
N SER A 24 -29.36 -1.35 -6.53
CA SER A 24 -30.42 -2.29 -6.16
C SER A 24 -31.49 -2.35 -7.25
N THR A 25 -31.62 -3.49 -7.91
CA THR A 25 -32.90 -3.91 -8.48
C THR A 25 -33.52 -4.90 -7.52
N GLY A 26 -34.57 -4.46 -6.83
CA GLY A 26 -35.17 -5.20 -5.73
C GLY A 26 -35.85 -6.50 -6.15
N LYS A 27 -35.95 -7.41 -5.19
CA LYS A 27 -37.21 -7.87 -4.60
C LYS A 27 -36.90 -8.67 -3.33
N SER A 28 -37.58 -8.26 -2.26
CA SER A 28 -37.61 -8.94 -0.97
C SER A 28 -38.23 -10.33 -1.14
N ALA A 29 -37.53 -11.37 -0.67
CA ALA A 29 -38.15 -12.60 -0.21
C ALA A 29 -37.25 -13.19 0.88
N ARG A 30 -37.79 -13.18 2.09
CA ARG A 30 -37.28 -13.86 3.28
C ARG A 30 -37.05 -15.33 2.94
N SER A 31 -35.92 -15.91 3.33
CA SER A 31 -35.89 -17.23 3.98
C SER A 31 -34.47 -17.68 4.29
N SER A 32 -34.31 -18.14 5.52
CA SER A 32 -33.16 -18.86 6.04
C SER A 32 -32.89 -20.12 5.19
N LEU A 33 -31.76 -20.17 4.50
CA LEU A 33 -31.33 -21.33 3.70
C LEU A 33 -30.56 -22.39 4.52
N TRP A 34 -30.53 -22.26 5.84
CA TRP A 34 -29.89 -23.23 6.76
C TRP A 34 -30.83 -23.63 7.90
N ALA A 35 -32.03 -24.08 7.57
CA ALA A 35 -32.91 -24.77 8.51
C ALA A 35 -32.71 -26.30 8.35
N PRO A 36 -32.27 -27.04 9.39
CA PRO A 36 -31.94 -28.46 9.31
C PRO A 36 -33.14 -29.41 9.54
N GLU A 37 -34.39 -28.95 9.37
CA GLU A 37 -35.60 -29.74 9.68
C GLU A 37 -36.50 -29.98 8.45
N ALA A 38 -35.95 -30.55 7.39
CA ALA A 38 -36.73 -30.99 6.22
C ALA A 38 -36.37 -32.43 5.80
N LEU A 39 -36.24 -33.33 6.79
CA LEU A 39 -36.08 -34.78 6.59
C LEU A 39 -37.25 -35.54 7.22
N SER A 40 -38.27 -35.77 6.41
CA SER A 40 -39.29 -36.82 6.56
C SER A 40 -39.86 -37.02 5.14
N ASP A 41 -39.31 -37.97 4.39
CA ASP A 41 -39.80 -39.36 4.26
C ASP A 41 -41.17 -39.42 3.59
N ASP A 42 -41.17 -39.62 2.27
CA ASP A 42 -42.02 -40.55 1.52
C ASP A 42 -41.75 -40.38 0.01
N GLY A 43 -41.76 -41.50 -0.73
CA GLY A 43 -41.10 -41.68 -2.02
C GLY A 43 -41.71 -40.98 -3.24
N GLU A 44 -40.94 -40.95 -4.33
CA GLU A 44 -41.26 -41.52 -5.66
C GLU A 44 -40.26 -41.01 -6.73
N ASP A 45 -39.77 -41.94 -7.55
CA ASP A 45 -38.84 -41.76 -8.67
C ASP A 45 -39.42 -40.87 -9.80
N TYR A 46 -38.73 -39.78 -10.17
CA TYR A 46 -39.02 -39.07 -11.41
C TYR A 46 -37.80 -38.37 -12.04
N TYR A 47 -37.48 -38.82 -13.26
CA TYR A 47 -36.61 -38.26 -14.32
C TYR A 47 -35.12 -38.65 -14.44
N SER A 48 -34.93 -39.55 -15.40
CA SER A 48 -33.83 -39.75 -16.35
C SER A 48 -32.84 -38.60 -16.65
N THR A 49 -31.54 -38.97 -16.60
CA THR A 49 -30.60 -39.09 -17.74
C THR A 49 -30.01 -37.84 -18.45
N ARG A 50 -28.67 -37.74 -18.31
CA ARG A 50 -27.62 -37.20 -19.23
C ARG A 50 -27.59 -35.71 -19.57
N THR A 51 -26.48 -35.06 -19.21
CA THR A 51 -25.56 -34.39 -20.15
C THR A 51 -24.14 -34.27 -19.56
N ASN A 52 -23.15 -34.40 -20.44
CA ASN A 52 -21.73 -34.15 -20.20
C ASN A 52 -21.48 -32.80 -19.52
N GLY A 53 -20.74 -32.82 -18.42
CA GLY A 53 -20.13 -31.64 -17.82
C GLY A 53 -18.76 -32.02 -17.32
N SER A 54 -17.82 -32.21 -18.25
CA SER A 54 -16.40 -32.11 -17.98
C SER A 54 -16.19 -30.77 -17.28
N GLY A 55 -16.13 -30.80 -15.95
CA GLY A 55 -15.71 -29.69 -15.12
C GLY A 55 -14.27 -29.44 -15.47
N SER A 56 -14.06 -28.68 -16.55
CA SER A 56 -12.83 -28.00 -16.84
C SER A 56 -12.50 -27.23 -15.57
N VAL A 57 -11.54 -27.75 -14.82
CA VAL A 57 -10.66 -26.93 -14.01
C VAL A 57 -9.95 -26.06 -15.05
N THR A 58 -10.62 -25.01 -15.52
CA THR A 58 -9.89 -23.89 -16.05
C THR A 58 -9.12 -23.41 -14.84
N ASP A 59 -7.81 -23.58 -14.90
CA ASP A 59 -6.85 -22.75 -14.21
C ASP A 59 -7.25 -21.29 -14.51
N GLU A 60 -8.23 -20.78 -13.76
CA GLU A 60 -8.38 -19.37 -13.53
C GLU A 60 -7.17 -19.03 -12.68
N GLU A 61 -6.02 -18.88 -13.35
CA GLU A 61 -5.04 -17.88 -12.95
C GLU A 61 -5.86 -16.60 -12.80
N GLU A 62 -6.36 -16.39 -11.59
CA GLU A 62 -6.91 -15.14 -11.11
C GLU A 62 -5.97 -14.08 -11.65
N ALA A 63 -6.40 -13.39 -12.71
CA ALA A 63 -5.55 -12.52 -13.50
C ALA A 63 -5.13 -11.41 -12.55
N ARG A 64 -3.97 -11.59 -11.92
CA ARG A 64 -3.51 -10.75 -10.82
C ARG A 64 -3.56 -9.32 -11.33
N GLU A 65 -4.42 -8.51 -10.72
CA GLU A 65 -4.57 -7.12 -11.10
C GLU A 65 -3.21 -6.44 -11.02
N ASP A 66 -2.90 -5.62 -12.04
CA ASP A 66 -1.66 -4.88 -12.06
C ASP A 66 -1.66 -3.85 -10.92
N ILE A 67 -0.53 -3.75 -10.23
CA ILE A 67 -0.35 -2.80 -9.13
C ILE A 67 -0.51 -1.38 -9.67
N ASP A 68 -1.40 -0.60 -9.06
CA ASP A 68 -1.64 0.78 -9.43
C ASP A 68 -0.81 1.78 -8.60
N ALA A 69 -0.83 3.05 -8.99
CA ALA A 69 -0.08 4.10 -8.28
C ALA A 69 -0.63 4.34 -6.86
N GLN A 70 -1.93 4.12 -6.64
CA GLN A 70 -2.57 4.32 -5.35
C GLN A 70 -2.15 3.24 -4.34
N GLU A 71 -2.02 1.99 -4.77
CA GLU A 71 -1.52 0.90 -3.94
C GLU A 71 -0.06 1.14 -3.54
N VAL A 72 0.77 1.62 -4.47
CA VAL A 72 2.14 2.05 -4.16
C VAL A 72 2.13 3.19 -3.14
N TYR A 73 1.23 4.18 -3.28
CA TYR A 73 1.09 5.26 -2.30
C TYR A 73 0.71 4.71 -0.92
N ASP A 74 -0.26 3.81 -0.85
CA ASP A 74 -0.73 3.20 0.40
C ASP A 74 0.36 2.36 1.10
N LEU A 75 1.32 1.83 0.35
CA LEU A 75 2.48 1.14 0.91
C LEU A 75 3.51 2.09 1.55
N LEU A 76 3.58 3.33 1.06
CA LEU A 76 4.62 4.30 1.44
C LEU A 76 4.15 5.33 2.46
N ARG A 77 2.85 5.68 2.46
CA ARG A 77 2.27 6.77 3.27
C ARG A 77 2.48 6.63 4.78
N SER A 78 2.53 5.39 5.30
CA SER A 78 2.62 5.08 6.73
C SER A 78 4.06 4.91 7.23
N ILE A 79 5.07 5.01 6.36
CA ILE A 79 6.48 5.01 6.76
C ILE A 79 6.74 6.26 7.60
N THR A 80 7.51 6.09 8.68
CA THR A 80 7.93 7.20 9.55
C THR A 80 9.26 7.78 9.13
N ASP A 81 9.41 9.08 9.34
CA ASP A 81 10.68 9.77 9.16
C ASP A 81 11.68 9.35 10.26
N PRO A 82 12.98 9.18 9.95
CA PRO A 82 13.99 8.80 10.95
C PRO A 82 14.24 9.88 12.02
N GLU A 83 13.95 11.15 11.75
CA GLU A 83 14.18 12.26 12.67
C GLU A 83 12.90 12.71 13.40
N HIS A 84 11.72 12.42 12.85
CA HIS A 84 10.46 12.88 13.38
C HIS A 84 9.41 11.76 13.53
N PRO A 85 8.64 11.72 14.63
CA PRO A 85 7.61 10.69 14.87
C PRO A 85 6.33 10.96 14.07
N VAL A 86 6.47 11.30 12.79
CA VAL A 86 5.38 11.62 11.85
C VAL A 86 5.59 10.82 10.56
N SER A 87 4.50 10.59 9.84
CA SER A 87 4.57 9.82 8.59
C SER A 87 5.03 10.66 7.41
N LEU A 88 5.57 10.01 6.37
CA LEU A 88 6.00 10.68 5.14
C LEU A 88 4.84 11.37 4.41
N GLU A 89 3.61 10.87 4.56
CA GLU A 89 2.39 11.54 4.08
C GLU A 89 2.14 12.85 4.82
N GLN A 90 2.25 12.86 6.15
CA GLN A 90 2.04 14.06 6.97
C GLN A 90 3.09 15.15 6.65
N LEU A 91 4.32 14.75 6.34
CA LEU A 91 5.39 15.64 5.93
C LEU A 91 5.36 16.03 4.45
N ARG A 92 4.41 15.49 3.66
CA ARG A 92 4.33 15.66 2.20
C ARG A 92 5.62 15.29 1.46
N VAL A 93 6.36 14.34 2.01
CA VAL A 93 7.58 13.82 1.39
C VAL A 93 7.23 12.92 0.21
N VAL A 94 6.09 12.22 0.29
CA VAL A 94 5.52 11.38 -0.76
C VAL A 94 4.10 11.86 -1.05
N ASN A 95 3.79 12.12 -2.32
CA ASN A 95 2.46 12.50 -2.80
C ASN A 95 1.97 11.48 -3.84
N PRO A 96 0.66 11.25 -3.97
CA PRO A 96 0.13 10.30 -4.97
C PRO A 96 0.43 10.74 -6.41
N GLU A 97 0.49 12.05 -6.67
CA GLU A 97 0.85 12.63 -7.98
C GLU A 97 2.31 12.40 -8.40
N ASP A 98 3.17 12.15 -7.42
CA ASP A 98 4.61 11.95 -7.58
C ASP A 98 4.96 10.45 -7.78
N ILE A 99 3.94 9.59 -7.89
CA ILE A 99 4.08 8.15 -8.11
C ILE A 99 3.56 7.79 -9.50
N HIS A 100 4.41 7.12 -10.27
CA HIS A 100 4.08 6.66 -11.61
C HIS A 100 4.36 5.17 -11.76
N VAL A 101 3.35 4.42 -12.19
CA VAL A 101 3.46 3.00 -12.50
C VAL A 101 3.21 2.80 -13.99
N ALA A 102 4.16 2.17 -14.67
CA ALA A 102 4.09 1.86 -16.09
C ALA A 102 4.51 0.41 -16.32
N GLY A 103 3.52 -0.48 -16.45
CA GLY A 103 3.73 -1.93 -16.50
C GLY A 103 4.51 -2.41 -15.27
N ASN A 104 5.68 -3.00 -15.48
CA ASN A 104 6.54 -3.49 -14.40
C ASN A 104 7.54 -2.45 -13.86
N ARG A 105 7.32 -1.15 -14.08
CA ARG A 105 8.22 -0.09 -13.58
C ARG A 105 7.46 0.83 -12.64
N VAL A 106 8.01 1.03 -11.44
CA VAL A 106 7.52 1.97 -10.44
C VAL A 106 8.54 3.08 -10.29
N LEU A 107 8.10 4.31 -10.56
CA LEU A 107 8.90 5.52 -10.37
C LEU A 107 8.27 6.35 -9.25
N VAL A 108 9.05 6.66 -8.22
CA VAL A 108 8.60 7.48 -7.10
C VAL A 108 9.49 8.71 -6.99
N TYR A 109 8.86 9.88 -7.00
CA TYR A 109 9.51 11.14 -6.66
C TYR A 109 9.31 11.45 -5.18
N LEU A 110 10.42 11.73 -4.48
CA LEU A 110 10.40 12.19 -3.10
C LEU A 110 10.73 13.69 -3.03
N THR A 111 10.08 14.39 -2.11
CA THR A 111 10.31 15.81 -1.86
C THR A 111 10.88 15.96 -0.44
N PRO A 112 12.20 16.17 -0.28
CA PRO A 112 12.78 16.42 1.04
C PRO A 112 12.15 17.63 1.71
N THR A 113 12.00 17.57 3.04
CA THR A 113 11.47 18.68 3.85
C THR A 113 12.41 19.89 3.85
N ILE A 114 13.72 19.67 3.69
CA ILE A 114 14.77 20.70 3.72
C ILE A 114 15.79 20.43 2.58
N PRO A 115 16.26 21.46 1.85
CA PRO A 115 17.12 21.31 0.67
C PRO A 115 18.56 20.81 0.94
N HIS A 116 18.91 20.63 2.21
CA HIS A 116 20.22 20.15 2.69
C HIS A 116 20.12 18.86 3.52
N CYS A 117 18.98 18.19 3.48
CA CYS A 117 18.71 17.05 4.35
C CYS A 117 19.55 15.82 3.95
N SER A 118 20.53 15.46 4.79
CA SER A 118 21.31 14.22 4.65
C SER A 118 20.44 12.96 4.79
N MET A 119 19.33 13.06 5.53
CA MET A 119 18.36 11.97 5.73
C MET A 119 17.51 11.69 4.50
N SER A 120 17.53 12.55 3.46
CA SER A 120 16.88 12.26 2.17
C SER A 120 17.33 10.92 1.58
N THR A 121 18.59 10.55 1.82
CA THR A 121 19.14 9.27 1.36
C THR A 121 18.59 8.10 2.18
N LEU A 122 18.45 8.26 3.50
CA LEU A 122 17.86 7.22 4.37
C LEU A 122 16.37 7.04 4.08
N ILE A 123 15.63 8.13 3.91
CA ILE A 123 14.22 8.09 3.52
C ILE A 123 14.08 7.36 2.17
N GLY A 124 14.88 7.73 1.17
CA GLY A 124 14.91 7.05 -0.12
C GLY A 124 15.25 5.56 -0.02
N LEU A 125 16.19 5.19 0.86
CA LEU A 125 16.54 3.79 1.13
C LEU A 125 15.37 3.03 1.77
N SER A 126 14.71 3.62 2.77
CA SER A 126 13.52 3.05 3.42
C SER A 126 12.38 2.82 2.44
N LEU A 127 12.08 3.79 1.57
CA LEU A 127 11.11 3.64 0.48
C LEU A 127 11.49 2.48 -0.44
N ARG A 128 12.77 2.38 -0.81
CA ARG A 128 13.27 1.31 -1.69
C ARG A 128 13.09 -0.06 -1.05
N VAL A 129 13.49 -0.21 0.21
CA VAL A 129 13.34 -1.47 0.95
C VAL A 129 11.88 -1.83 1.12
N ARG A 130 10.99 -0.87 1.42
CA ARG A 130 9.55 -1.11 1.51
C ARG A 130 9.00 -1.70 0.22
N LEU A 131 9.27 -1.06 -0.91
CA LEU A 131 8.76 -1.49 -2.21
C LEU A 131 9.39 -2.82 -2.66
N LEU A 132 10.68 -3.04 -2.38
CA LEU A 132 11.32 -4.33 -2.67
C LEU A 132 10.74 -5.49 -1.83
N ARG A 133 10.30 -5.23 -0.59
CA ARG A 133 9.66 -6.22 0.29
C ARG A 133 8.18 -6.44 -0.06
N ALA A 134 7.49 -5.41 -0.55
CA ALA A 134 6.05 -5.45 -0.82
C ALA A 134 5.69 -5.86 -2.25
N LEU A 135 6.49 -5.45 -3.24
CA LEU A 135 6.20 -5.71 -4.65
C LEU A 135 6.86 -7.02 -5.12
N PRO A 136 6.24 -7.75 -6.06
CA PRO A 136 6.87 -8.90 -6.69
C PRO A 136 8.19 -8.53 -7.39
N PRO A 137 9.19 -9.44 -7.47
CA PRO A 137 10.54 -9.15 -7.99
C PRO A 137 10.58 -8.78 -9.48
N ARG A 138 9.45 -8.95 -10.20
CA ARG A 138 9.29 -8.48 -11.58
C ARG A 138 9.29 -6.95 -11.69
N TYR A 139 8.91 -6.24 -10.63
CA TYR A 139 8.84 -4.79 -10.62
C TYR A 139 10.23 -4.15 -10.45
N ARG A 140 10.52 -3.17 -11.30
CA ARG A 140 11.72 -2.33 -11.22
C ARG A 140 11.36 -1.02 -10.53
N VAL A 141 11.90 -0.84 -9.33
CA VAL A 141 11.69 0.35 -8.50
C VAL A 141 12.81 1.35 -8.77
N ASP A 142 12.44 2.54 -9.23
CA ASP A 142 13.31 3.71 -9.34
C ASP A 142 12.81 4.80 -8.38
N ILE A 143 13.71 5.32 -7.55
CA ILE A 143 13.40 6.39 -6.60
C ILE A 143 14.27 7.59 -6.93
N ARG A 144 13.65 8.77 -6.98
CA ARG A 144 14.31 10.03 -7.34
C ARG A 144 13.85 11.15 -6.44
N ILE A 145 14.74 12.09 -6.16
CA ILE A 145 14.40 13.39 -5.61
C ILE A 145 13.75 14.23 -6.71
N LYS A 146 12.66 14.92 -6.36
CA LYS A 146 11.96 15.88 -7.22
C LYS A 146 12.88 17.05 -7.56
N SER A 147 12.94 17.42 -8.83
CA SER A 147 13.88 18.44 -9.32
C SER A 147 13.69 19.77 -8.60
N GLY A 148 14.80 20.38 -8.16
CA GLY A 148 14.81 21.68 -7.48
C GLY A 148 14.49 21.64 -5.99
N THR A 149 14.29 20.45 -5.40
CA THR A 149 13.94 20.31 -3.97
C THR A 149 15.13 20.01 -3.07
N HIS A 150 16.28 19.64 -3.64
CA HIS A 150 17.50 19.31 -2.88
C HIS A 150 18.76 19.73 -3.63
N GLN A 151 19.74 20.30 -2.94
CA GLN A 151 20.95 20.84 -3.57
C GLN A 151 21.86 19.76 -4.15
N SER A 152 21.82 18.55 -3.59
CA SER A 152 22.57 17.40 -4.07
C SER A 152 21.69 16.34 -4.72
N GLU A 153 20.58 16.75 -5.35
CA GLU A 153 19.60 15.84 -5.97
C GLU A 153 20.24 14.78 -6.88
N HIS A 154 21.17 15.17 -7.76
CA HIS A 154 21.82 14.25 -8.70
C HIS A 154 22.71 13.23 -7.98
N ALA A 155 23.43 13.68 -6.95
CA ALA A 155 24.29 12.80 -6.17
C ALA A 155 23.44 11.77 -5.42
N VAL A 156 22.37 12.20 -4.73
CA VAL A 156 21.46 11.31 -4.00
C VAL A 156 20.76 10.34 -4.95
N ASN A 157 20.25 10.81 -6.08
CA ASN A 157 19.62 9.97 -7.11
C ASN A 157 20.58 8.91 -7.63
N LYS A 158 21.86 9.25 -7.83
CA LYS A 158 22.89 8.29 -8.22
C LYS A 158 23.11 7.23 -7.13
N GLN A 159 23.15 7.63 -5.86
CA GLN A 159 23.32 6.68 -4.75
C GLN A 159 22.12 5.74 -4.62
N LEU A 160 20.91 6.29 -4.69
CA LEU A 160 19.68 5.54 -4.51
C LEU A 160 19.42 4.57 -5.65
N ASN A 161 19.91 4.83 -6.87
CA ASN A 161 19.71 3.97 -8.04
C ASN A 161 20.85 2.97 -8.29
N ASP A 162 21.98 3.10 -7.58
CA ASP A 162 23.10 2.16 -7.61
C ASP A 162 22.77 0.91 -6.79
N LYS A 163 22.55 -0.21 -7.48
CA LYS A 163 22.12 -1.47 -6.85
C LYS A 163 23.18 -2.04 -5.92
N GLU A 164 24.45 -1.99 -6.28
CA GLU A 164 25.53 -2.55 -5.47
C GLU A 164 25.69 -1.74 -4.18
N ARG A 165 25.62 -0.41 -4.29
CA ARG A 165 25.66 0.47 -3.11
C ARG A 165 24.46 0.30 -2.19
N VAL A 166 23.26 0.13 -2.74
CA VAL A 166 22.06 -0.14 -1.94
C VAL A 166 22.20 -1.47 -1.21
N GLN A 167 22.67 -2.53 -1.86
CA GLN A 167 22.86 -3.83 -1.20
C GLN A 167 23.92 -3.73 -0.08
N ALA A 168 25.06 -3.10 -0.35
CA ALA A 168 26.09 -2.89 0.67
C ALA A 168 25.58 -2.06 1.87
N ALA A 169 24.67 -1.10 1.64
CA ALA A 169 24.05 -0.34 2.71
C ALA A 169 23.13 -1.20 3.60
N LEU A 170 22.47 -2.21 3.03
CA LEU A 170 21.59 -3.13 3.78
C LEU A 170 22.38 -4.19 4.55
N GLU A 171 23.63 -4.48 4.20
CA GLU A 171 24.52 -5.33 4.99
C GLU A 171 25.04 -4.62 6.26
N ASN A 172 25.01 -3.28 6.28
CA ASN A 172 25.36 -2.51 7.45
C ASN A 172 24.25 -2.57 8.51
N LYS A 173 24.51 -3.27 9.61
CA LYS A 173 23.59 -3.45 10.74
C LYS A 173 23.02 -2.13 11.28
N HIS A 174 23.80 -1.05 11.31
CA HIS A 174 23.34 0.24 11.81
C HIS A 174 22.30 0.86 10.87
N LEU A 175 22.59 0.91 9.57
CA LEU A 175 21.67 1.45 8.57
C LEU A 175 20.40 0.60 8.48
N LEU A 176 20.55 -0.72 8.52
CA LEU A 176 19.42 -1.64 8.56
C LEU A 176 18.50 -1.36 9.75
N SER A 177 19.06 -1.16 10.95
CA SER A 177 18.26 -0.86 12.15
C SER A 177 17.48 0.45 12.03
N VAL A 178 18.07 1.49 11.44
CA VAL A 178 17.37 2.77 11.22
C VAL A 178 16.25 2.60 10.19
N VAL A 179 16.54 1.91 9.08
CA VAL A 179 15.53 1.62 8.04
C VAL A 179 14.38 0.78 8.61
N GLU A 180 14.68 -0.25 9.40
CA GLU A 180 13.65 -1.06 10.06
C GLU A 180 12.82 -0.25 11.06
N GLY A 181 13.43 0.71 11.76
CA GLY A 181 12.72 1.69 12.57
C GLY A 181 11.69 2.49 11.77
N CYS A 182 12.10 3.07 10.62
CA CYS A 182 11.20 3.79 9.72
C CYS A 182 10.06 2.91 9.18
N LEU A 183 10.34 1.62 8.96
CA LEU A 183 9.39 0.66 8.42
C LEU A 183 8.49 0.00 9.48
N ALA A 184 8.74 0.20 10.77
CA ALA A 184 7.97 -0.42 11.85
C ALA A 184 6.47 -0.05 11.79
N THR A 185 6.17 1.17 11.32
CA THR A 185 4.80 1.67 11.13
C THR A 185 4.20 1.34 9.76
N ALA A 186 5.01 0.86 8.81
CA ALA A 186 4.60 0.66 7.42
C ALA A 186 3.55 -0.46 7.23
N GLY A 187 3.38 -1.32 8.25
CA GLY A 187 2.34 -2.36 8.30
C GLY A 187 0.97 -1.86 8.74
N LYS A 188 0.87 -0.65 9.29
CA LYS A 188 -0.39 -0.03 9.71
C LYS A 188 -1.14 0.53 8.50
N ARG A 189 -1.76 -0.36 7.72
CA ARG A 189 -2.74 0.05 6.70
C ARG A 189 -4.04 0.42 7.42
N GLY A 190 -4.37 1.71 7.50
CA GLY A 190 -5.70 2.19 7.90
C GLY A 190 -5.97 2.40 9.38
N GLU A 191 -4.97 2.77 10.19
CA GLU A 191 -5.21 3.42 11.49
C GLU A 191 -5.21 4.95 11.37
#